data_AF-A0A1G7RCG5-F1
#
_entry.id   AF-A0A1G7RCG5-F1
#
_cell.length_a   1.000
_cell.length_b   1.000
_cell.length_c   1.000
_cell.angle_alpha   90.00
_cell.angle_beta   90.00
_cell.angle_gamma   90.00
#
_symmetry.space_group_name_H-M   'P 1'
#
loop_
_entity.id
_entity.type
_entity.pdbx_description
1 polymer ?
#
loop_
_entity_poly.entity_id
_entity_poly.type
_entity_poly.pdbx_seq_one_letter_code
_entity_poly.pdbx_strand_id
1 'polypeptide(L)'
;MSEARIDVAGRKDPLIVRINGADPNFHLRTDTIRAMARCEIAPVHSDLLEIASAVFFADGAIRRGGPTRPQMGEDWRRSFSFTIPVLDPEFWSRSDVREALVDAVNFMTGDHVAFQFVARKQEPAREPFLTFHPDSEGFAADEVILFSGGLDSFAGALERLSSSADKVILLTHRSAQKTIPRQVELGKYLADKFLNRVLPIHVLARRKKEEASDSSQRSRSLLFAALGKVVATTFGAKRISFYENGVISHNLPISSQVVGTMATRTTHPLTLHKLDRLLSLVDPERPVPIDNRYRWLTKRDVVERIAQHGGQGKIAKTVSCTSIREQTTRHTHCGTCSQCLDRRFAILAAGLEEFDFEDDYGTNVLFGPREKALSATMAIEWTRHALGLTELDDLGFVRSFGLELARITQGHPELPRQTVLEKARAMHLRHGSNVQRVLEEVLATRSADILHGRLPSTSLVSAFLTQQGSVNPDGPALDADRGLFRPPDIPAGKEEDLVPDPDAPLQVRFEGSPEKPIVSIVGLCNLSGSLASVPLALKDDLLDDRSSGRPRCDHRFIASGELARRLTSNKKTIRQRVKRCRDKVAAGFRDIHSMDPNRDLLIQGKTNRGYRLDPEIELQSEGDSAGELGEI
;
A
#
# COMPACT_ATOMS: atom_id res chain seq x y z
N MET A 1 -22.41 9.75 22.97
CA MET A 1 -21.68 10.55 21.94
C MET A 1 -21.73 9.77 20.63
N SER A 2 -21.73 10.40 19.44
CA SER A 2 -21.74 9.69 18.14
C SER A 2 -20.41 9.76 17.40
N GLU A 3 -19.52 10.68 17.79
CA GLU A 3 -18.25 10.99 17.13
C GLU A 3 -17.10 10.76 18.11
N ALA A 4 -15.95 10.29 17.64
CA ALA A 4 -14.77 10.19 18.49
C ALA A 4 -14.06 11.55 18.57
N ARG A 5 -13.70 11.96 19.77
CA ARG A 5 -12.93 13.18 20.04
C ARG A 5 -11.51 12.81 20.44
N ILE A 6 -10.52 13.47 19.86
CA ILE A 6 -9.11 13.16 20.10
C ILE A 6 -8.37 14.46 20.39
N ASP A 7 -8.00 14.64 21.65
CA ASP A 7 -7.20 15.76 22.10
C ASP A 7 -5.71 15.46 21.86
N VAL A 8 -5.01 16.43 21.27
CA VAL A 8 -3.58 16.30 20.92
C VAL A 8 -2.80 17.33 21.72
N ALA A 9 -1.78 16.90 22.45
CA ALA A 9 -0.95 17.82 23.23
C ALA A 9 -0.35 18.92 22.33
N GLY A 10 -0.39 20.17 22.80
CA GLY A 10 0.09 21.33 22.03
C GLY A 10 -0.90 21.87 20.98
N ARG A 11 -2.06 21.25 20.80
CA ARG A 11 -3.10 21.74 19.88
C ARG A 11 -4.33 22.27 20.63
N LYS A 12 -4.88 23.41 20.18
CA LYS A 12 -6.08 24.02 20.76
C LYS A 12 -7.37 23.25 20.42
N ASP A 13 -7.50 22.84 19.17
CA ASP A 13 -8.71 22.16 18.69
C ASP A 13 -8.52 20.64 18.63
N PRO A 14 -9.49 19.86 19.16
CA PRO A 14 -9.46 18.41 19.06
C PRO A 14 -9.66 17.96 17.60
N LEU A 15 -9.13 16.77 17.27
CA LEU A 15 -9.56 16.05 16.09
C LEU A 15 -10.91 15.38 16.37
N ILE A 16 -11.83 15.51 15.43
CA ILE A 16 -13.13 14.86 15.47
C ILE A 16 -13.16 13.78 14.39
N VAL A 17 -13.53 12.56 14.73
CA VAL A 17 -13.62 11.44 13.79
C VAL A 17 -15.08 10.99 13.68
N ARG A 18 -15.61 11.09 12.46
CA ARG A 18 -16.94 10.64 12.07
C ARG A 18 -16.79 9.47 11.10
N ILE A 19 -17.02 8.27 11.62
CA ILE A 19 -16.95 7.02 10.87
C ILE A 19 -18.33 6.77 10.26
N ASN A 20 -18.40 6.70 8.93
CA ASN A 20 -19.64 6.52 8.17
C ASN A 20 -20.74 7.57 8.52
N GLY A 21 -22.01 7.28 8.20
CA GLY A 21 -23.14 8.17 8.46
C GLY A 21 -23.35 9.26 7.40
N ALA A 22 -24.06 10.33 7.76
CA ALA A 22 -24.45 11.40 6.84
C ALA A 22 -23.28 12.33 6.46
N ASP A 23 -22.37 12.63 7.41
CA ASP A 23 -21.20 13.50 7.17
C ASP A 23 -19.86 12.87 7.62
N PRO A 24 -19.44 11.73 7.05
CA PRO A 24 -18.20 11.08 7.44
C PRO A 24 -16.96 11.88 7.00
N ASN A 25 -15.93 11.86 7.85
CA ASN A 25 -14.56 12.15 7.46
C ASN A 25 -13.68 10.89 7.40
N PHE A 26 -14.24 9.74 7.75
CA PHE A 26 -13.63 8.43 7.54
C PHE A 26 -14.71 7.43 7.10
N HIS A 27 -14.42 6.69 6.03
CA HIS A 27 -15.24 5.59 5.54
C HIS A 27 -14.64 4.27 6.01
N LEU A 28 -15.48 3.44 6.64
CA LEU A 28 -15.18 2.06 7.00
C LEU A 28 -16.35 1.20 6.53
N ARG A 29 -16.24 0.61 5.33
CA ARG A 29 -17.34 -0.19 4.75
C ARG A 29 -17.27 -1.64 5.23
N THR A 30 -17.85 -1.90 6.40
CA THR A 30 -18.02 -3.26 6.96
C THR A 30 -19.19 -4.03 6.34
N ASP A 31 -20.04 -3.36 5.56
CA ASP A 31 -21.23 -3.98 4.94
C ASP A 31 -20.85 -5.17 4.06
N THR A 32 -19.69 -5.12 3.40
CA THR A 32 -19.17 -6.25 2.64
C THR A 32 -18.98 -7.50 3.50
N ILE A 33 -18.49 -7.35 4.73
CA ILE A 33 -18.30 -8.47 5.67
C ILE A 33 -19.67 -9.06 6.06
N ARG A 34 -20.62 -8.19 6.43
CA ARG A 34 -21.99 -8.59 6.83
C ARG A 34 -22.73 -9.25 5.67
N ALA A 35 -22.67 -8.67 4.47
CA ALA A 35 -23.30 -9.18 3.27
C ALA A 35 -22.74 -10.57 2.87
N MET A 36 -21.43 -10.73 2.91
CA MET A 36 -20.78 -11.98 2.52
C MET A 36 -21.03 -13.10 3.53
N ALA A 37 -21.00 -12.79 4.83
CA ALA A 37 -21.22 -13.78 5.88
C ALA A 37 -22.69 -14.03 6.24
N ARG A 38 -23.59 -13.11 5.85
CA ARG A 38 -25.01 -13.11 6.22
C ARG A 38 -25.23 -13.17 7.74
N CYS A 39 -24.39 -12.49 8.51
CA CYS A 39 -24.54 -12.37 9.95
C CYS A 39 -24.18 -10.97 10.43
N GLU A 40 -24.76 -10.59 11.57
CA GLU A 40 -24.38 -9.36 12.26
C GLU A 40 -22.99 -9.48 12.88
N ILE A 41 -22.32 -8.34 13.00
CA ILE A 41 -21.04 -8.23 13.71
C ILE A 41 -21.36 -7.98 15.19
N ALA A 42 -20.76 -8.76 16.08
CA ALA A 42 -20.99 -8.61 17.52
C ALA A 42 -20.58 -7.18 17.99
N PRO A 43 -21.27 -6.61 19.00
CA PRO A 43 -21.02 -5.24 19.47
C PRO A 43 -19.53 -4.96 19.78
N VAL A 44 -18.87 -5.86 20.50
CA VAL A 44 -17.45 -5.72 20.86
C VAL A 44 -16.52 -5.70 19.63
N HIS A 45 -16.85 -6.45 18.58
CA HIS A 45 -16.10 -6.46 17.32
C HIS A 45 -16.36 -5.18 16.50
N SER A 46 -17.58 -4.66 16.54
CA SER A 46 -17.90 -3.35 15.95
C SER A 46 -17.11 -2.23 16.63
N ASP A 47 -17.08 -2.23 17.96
CA ASP A 47 -16.30 -1.26 18.75
C ASP A 47 -14.80 -1.35 18.44
N LEU A 48 -14.24 -2.57 18.33
CA LEU A 48 -12.84 -2.78 17.97
C LEU A 48 -12.50 -2.12 16.62
N LEU A 49 -13.37 -2.25 15.63
CA LEU A 49 -13.17 -1.65 14.31
C LEU A 49 -13.25 -0.11 14.36
N GLU A 50 -14.15 0.44 15.18
CA GLU A 50 -14.27 1.89 15.36
C GLU A 50 -13.05 2.48 16.09
N ILE A 51 -12.59 1.81 17.15
CA ILE A 51 -11.38 2.19 17.88
C ILE A 51 -10.16 2.16 16.95
N ALA A 52 -9.96 1.05 16.22
CA ALA A 52 -8.82 0.93 15.30
C ALA A 52 -8.87 1.98 14.18
N SER A 53 -10.07 2.32 13.68
CA SER A 53 -10.27 3.36 12.68
C SER A 53 -9.98 4.76 13.23
N ALA A 54 -10.39 5.06 14.46
CA ALA A 54 -10.09 6.33 15.12
C ALA A 54 -8.59 6.52 15.35
N VAL A 55 -7.87 5.47 15.79
CA VAL A 55 -6.41 5.49 15.93
C VAL A 55 -5.74 5.67 14.57
N PHE A 56 -6.17 4.93 13.55
CA PHE A 56 -5.63 5.04 12.19
C PHE A 56 -5.84 6.43 11.58
N PHE A 57 -7.02 7.03 11.82
CA PHE A 57 -7.27 8.42 11.46
C PHE A 57 -6.28 9.32 12.20
N ALA A 58 -6.25 9.32 13.54
CA ALA A 58 -5.40 10.22 14.32
C ALA A 58 -3.93 10.19 13.90
N ASP A 59 -3.39 8.98 13.70
CA ASP A 59 -2.00 8.77 13.32
C ASP A 59 -1.62 9.46 12.01
N GLY A 60 -2.52 9.42 11.01
CA GLY A 60 -2.34 10.11 9.73
C GLY A 60 -2.69 11.61 9.75
N ALA A 61 -3.37 12.10 10.79
CA ALA A 61 -3.86 13.49 10.84
C ALA A 61 -2.75 14.51 11.14
N ILE A 62 -1.77 14.12 11.95
CA ILE A 62 -0.73 15.00 12.50
C ILE A 62 0.64 14.58 11.96
N ARG A 63 1.45 15.52 11.46
CA ARG A 63 2.79 15.20 10.93
C ARG A 63 3.79 14.89 12.04
N ARG A 64 4.76 14.04 11.73
CA ARG A 64 5.94 13.75 12.59
C ARG A 64 7.19 14.55 12.17
N GLY A 65 7.04 15.87 11.96
CA GLY A 65 8.15 16.75 11.53
C GLY A 65 8.64 16.58 10.08
N GLY A 66 8.02 15.71 9.27
CA GLY A 66 8.38 15.52 7.87
C GLY A 66 9.74 14.84 7.64
N PRO A 67 10.30 14.85 6.41
CA PRO A 67 11.57 14.17 6.11
C PRO A 67 12.78 14.76 6.85
N THR A 68 12.78 16.09 7.04
CA THR A 68 13.88 16.86 7.62
C THR A 68 13.92 16.81 9.15
N ARG A 69 12.81 16.43 9.80
CA ARG A 69 12.73 16.22 11.26
C ARG A 69 13.41 17.37 12.03
N PRO A 70 12.90 18.60 11.89
CA PRO A 70 13.48 19.76 12.56
C PRO A 70 13.47 19.57 14.08
N GLN A 71 14.30 20.35 14.78
CA GLN A 71 14.36 20.34 16.26
C GLN A 71 14.63 18.93 16.83
N MET A 72 15.54 18.18 16.19
CA MET A 72 15.90 16.82 16.59
C MET A 72 14.72 15.83 16.64
N GLY A 73 13.67 16.09 15.86
CA GLY A 73 12.48 15.23 15.78
C GLY A 73 11.57 15.35 17.00
N GLU A 74 11.46 16.52 17.62
CA GLU A 74 10.52 16.80 18.71
C GLU A 74 9.08 16.36 18.37
N ASP A 75 8.63 16.65 17.14
CA ASP A 75 7.31 16.26 16.62
C ASP A 75 7.15 14.75 16.38
N TRP A 76 8.22 13.95 16.54
CA TRP A 76 8.20 12.53 16.23
C TRP A 76 7.29 11.76 17.19
N ARG A 77 7.34 12.10 18.48
CA ARG A 77 6.52 11.47 19.53
C ARG A 77 5.40 12.42 19.92
N ARG A 78 4.17 12.02 19.62
CA ARG A 78 2.99 12.85 19.89
C ARG A 78 2.24 12.27 21.08
N SER A 79 1.45 13.10 21.75
CA SER A 79 0.59 12.66 22.85
C SER A 79 -0.88 12.85 22.46
N PHE A 80 -1.64 11.75 22.47
CA PHE A 80 -3.05 11.70 22.12
C PHE A 80 -3.91 11.23 23.29
N SER A 81 -5.04 11.89 23.50
CA SER A 81 -6.10 11.43 24.42
C SER A 81 -7.37 11.17 23.61
N PHE A 82 -7.75 9.91 23.51
CA PHE A 82 -8.90 9.45 22.73
C PHE A 82 -10.12 9.33 23.63
N THR A 83 -11.20 10.02 23.28
CA THR A 83 -12.55 9.79 23.82
C THR A 83 -13.40 9.17 22.72
N ILE A 84 -13.66 7.87 22.83
CA ILE A 84 -14.30 7.09 21.75
C ILE A 84 -15.68 6.59 22.23
N PRO A 85 -16.76 6.91 21.50
CA PRO A 85 -18.06 6.30 21.75
C PRO A 85 -18.05 4.83 21.33
N VAL A 86 -18.46 3.95 22.24
CA VAL A 86 -18.53 2.50 22.03
C VAL A 86 -19.87 1.95 22.51
N LEU A 87 -20.26 0.77 22.03
CA LEU A 87 -21.46 0.06 22.44
C LEU A 87 -21.32 -0.52 23.84
N ASP A 88 -20.13 -1.01 24.22
CA ASP A 88 -19.85 -1.56 25.55
C ASP A 88 -18.71 -0.81 26.28
N PRO A 89 -18.98 0.34 26.91
CA PRO A 89 -17.96 1.13 27.58
C PRO A 89 -17.34 0.41 28.79
N GLU A 90 -18.09 -0.42 29.49
CA GLU A 90 -17.61 -1.14 30.67
C GLU A 90 -16.54 -2.15 30.27
N PHE A 91 -16.78 -2.92 29.21
CA PHE A 91 -15.80 -3.85 28.65
C PHE A 91 -14.49 -3.15 28.28
N TRP A 92 -14.56 -2.10 27.46
CA TRP A 92 -13.37 -1.38 27.00
C TRP A 92 -12.66 -0.60 28.10
N SER A 93 -13.36 -0.28 29.19
CA SER A 93 -12.78 0.40 30.35
C SER A 93 -12.10 -0.53 31.35
N ARG A 94 -12.22 -1.85 31.18
CA ARG A 94 -11.45 -2.83 31.97
C ARG A 94 -9.95 -2.55 31.83
N SER A 95 -9.23 -2.65 32.95
CA SER A 95 -7.81 -2.29 33.00
C SER A 95 -6.96 -3.15 32.06
N ASP A 96 -7.19 -4.46 32.02
CA ASP A 96 -6.46 -5.40 31.18
C ASP A 96 -6.63 -5.13 29.67
N VAL A 97 -7.85 -4.87 29.21
CA VAL A 97 -8.17 -4.54 27.81
C VAL A 97 -7.57 -3.19 27.44
N ARG A 98 -7.80 -2.16 28.26
CA ARG A 98 -7.30 -0.80 28.02
C ARG A 98 -5.77 -0.75 28.00
N GLU A 99 -5.11 -1.41 28.94
CA GLU A 99 -3.65 -1.46 29.00
C GLU A 99 -3.06 -2.20 27.80
N ALA A 100 -3.67 -3.32 27.37
CA ALA A 100 -3.24 -4.03 26.16
C ALA A 100 -3.37 -3.15 24.90
N LEU A 101 -4.45 -2.38 24.78
CA LEU A 101 -4.64 -1.44 23.68
C LEU A 101 -3.60 -0.31 23.69
N VAL A 102 -3.38 0.32 24.86
CA VAL A 102 -2.36 1.37 25.03
C VAL A 102 -0.96 0.84 24.69
N ASP A 103 -0.61 -0.32 25.22
CA ASP A 103 0.70 -0.95 25.00
C ASP A 103 0.95 -1.28 23.52
N ALA A 104 -0.06 -1.85 22.83
CA ALA A 104 0.02 -2.12 21.40
C ALA A 104 0.22 -0.83 20.59
N VAL A 105 -0.63 0.19 20.81
CA VAL A 105 -0.59 1.45 20.04
C VAL A 105 0.71 2.20 20.29
N ASN A 106 1.12 2.38 21.54
CA ASN A 106 2.38 3.04 21.89
C ASN A 106 3.58 2.36 21.22
N PHE A 107 3.62 1.03 21.20
CA PHE A 107 4.74 0.31 20.59
C PHE A 107 4.78 0.49 19.07
N MET A 108 3.63 0.41 18.39
CA MET A 108 3.54 0.51 16.93
C MET A 108 3.85 1.92 16.42
N THR A 109 3.30 2.94 17.08
CA THR A 109 3.38 4.33 16.59
C THR A 109 4.57 5.08 17.19
N GLY A 110 4.96 4.75 18.43
CA GLY A 110 5.92 5.52 19.21
C GLY A 110 5.33 6.78 19.83
N ASP A 111 4.01 6.94 19.74
CA ASP A 111 3.26 7.99 20.43
C ASP A 111 2.95 7.59 21.88
N HIS A 112 2.45 8.54 22.65
CA HIS A 112 1.83 8.31 23.95
C HIS A 112 0.32 8.45 23.80
N VAL A 113 -0.42 7.37 24.07
CA VAL A 113 -1.88 7.38 23.96
C VAL A 113 -2.57 7.09 25.28
N ALA A 114 -3.71 7.74 25.49
CA ALA A 114 -4.67 7.45 26.54
C ALA A 114 -6.07 7.23 25.93
N PHE A 115 -6.87 6.33 26.50
CA PHE A 115 -8.21 6.02 26.02
C PHE A 115 -9.24 6.19 27.13
N GLN A 116 -10.33 6.89 26.79
CA GLN A 116 -11.57 6.98 27.54
C GLN A 116 -12.72 6.52 26.64
N PHE A 117 -13.55 5.62 27.16
CA PHE A 117 -14.68 5.05 26.44
C PHE A 117 -15.99 5.59 27.01
N VAL A 118 -16.90 5.99 26.13
CA VAL A 118 -18.21 6.55 26.52
C VAL A 118 -19.33 5.83 25.78
N ALA A 119 -20.52 5.81 26.35
CA ALA A 119 -21.66 5.17 25.70
C ALA A 119 -22.01 5.85 24.35
N ARG A 120 -22.10 5.04 23.31
CA ARG A 120 -22.61 5.46 22.01
C ARG A 120 -24.12 5.69 22.09
N LYS A 121 -24.60 6.77 21.47
CA LYS A 121 -26.04 6.93 21.25
C LYS A 121 -26.43 5.98 20.11
N GLN A 122 -27.31 5.00 20.38
CA GLN A 122 -27.86 4.16 19.33
C GLN A 122 -28.72 5.02 18.40
N GLU A 123 -28.21 5.29 17.20
CA GLU A 123 -29.05 5.73 16.09
C GLU A 123 -29.46 4.49 15.29
N PRO A 124 -30.72 4.40 14.81
CA PRO A 124 -31.11 3.31 13.93
C PRO A 124 -30.20 3.34 12.69
N ALA A 125 -29.44 2.26 12.49
CA ALA A 125 -28.66 2.12 11.28
C ALA A 125 -29.63 2.16 10.09
N ARG A 126 -29.42 3.09 9.16
CA ARG A 126 -30.03 2.97 7.83
C ARG A 126 -29.34 1.79 7.17
N GLU A 127 -30.02 0.65 7.08
CA GLU A 127 -29.52 -0.52 6.38
C GLU A 127 -29.30 -0.13 4.91
N PRO A 128 -28.04 -0.06 4.42
CA PRO A 128 -27.82 -0.01 2.99
C PRO A 128 -28.27 -1.35 2.40
N PHE A 129 -28.81 -1.33 1.18
CA PHE A 129 -29.09 -2.56 0.44
C PHE A 129 -27.82 -3.41 0.37
N LEU A 130 -27.82 -4.56 1.06
CA LEU A 130 -26.70 -5.50 1.03
C LEU A 130 -26.63 -6.11 -0.36
N THR A 131 -25.52 -5.89 -1.08
CA THR A 131 -25.25 -6.61 -2.32
C THR A 131 -24.86 -8.03 -1.99
N PHE A 132 -25.73 -8.99 -2.30
CA PHE A 132 -25.46 -10.40 -2.05
C PHE A 132 -24.36 -10.94 -2.98
N HIS A 133 -23.42 -11.67 -2.41
CA HIS A 133 -22.39 -12.40 -3.15
C HIS A 133 -22.74 -13.90 -3.13
N PRO A 134 -23.18 -14.51 -4.24
CA PRO A 134 -23.59 -15.92 -4.27
C PRO A 134 -22.42 -16.86 -3.90
N ASP A 135 -21.19 -16.48 -4.23
CA ASP A 135 -19.99 -17.30 -4.00
C ASP A 135 -19.54 -17.41 -2.53
N SER A 136 -20.11 -16.60 -1.63
CA SER A 136 -19.76 -16.61 -0.19
C SER A 136 -20.69 -17.47 0.67
N GLU A 137 -21.77 -18.01 0.10
CA GLU A 137 -22.77 -18.77 0.83
C GLU A 137 -22.18 -20.06 1.43
N GLY A 138 -22.20 -20.17 2.77
CA GLY A 138 -21.68 -21.34 3.48
C GLY A 138 -20.14 -21.49 3.46
N PHE A 139 -19.40 -20.45 3.07
CA PHE A 139 -17.93 -20.51 3.08
C PHE A 139 -17.39 -20.48 4.51
N ALA A 140 -16.94 -21.62 5.03
CA ALA A 140 -16.15 -21.69 6.26
C ALA A 140 -14.67 -21.66 5.92
N ALA A 141 -13.93 -20.70 6.47
CA ALA A 141 -12.49 -20.56 6.25
C ALA A 141 -11.71 -21.27 7.36
N ASP A 142 -10.52 -21.78 7.04
CA ASP A 142 -9.54 -22.25 8.03
C ASP A 142 -8.59 -21.11 8.45
N GLU A 143 -8.26 -20.22 7.52
CA GLU A 143 -7.24 -19.17 7.69
C GLU A 143 -7.67 -17.86 7.01
N VAL A 144 -7.48 -16.74 7.72
CA VAL A 144 -7.57 -15.40 7.12
C VAL A 144 -6.16 -14.90 6.82
N ILE A 145 -5.85 -14.73 5.55
CA ILE A 145 -4.58 -14.19 5.09
C ILE A 145 -4.74 -12.68 4.86
N LEU A 146 -3.93 -11.89 5.56
CA LEU A 146 -3.88 -10.45 5.38
C LEU A 146 -3.12 -10.12 4.09
N PHE A 147 -3.88 -9.92 3.02
CA PHE A 147 -3.40 -9.90 1.63
C PHE A 147 -3.16 -8.47 1.13
N SER A 148 -1.89 -8.06 1.05
CA SER A 148 -1.48 -6.73 0.59
C SER A 148 -1.32 -6.62 -0.93
N GLY A 149 -1.17 -7.75 -1.63
CA GLY A 149 -0.86 -7.79 -3.07
C GLY A 149 0.63 -7.61 -3.39
N GLY A 150 1.50 -7.58 -2.38
CA GLY A 150 2.96 -7.66 -2.54
C GLY A 150 3.45 -9.09 -2.68
N LEU A 151 4.76 -9.24 -3.01
CA LEU A 151 5.40 -10.56 -3.20
C LEU A 151 5.12 -11.51 -2.06
N ASP A 152 5.28 -11.05 -0.82
CA ASP A 152 5.28 -11.91 0.36
C ASP A 152 3.89 -12.44 0.66
N SER A 153 2.87 -11.58 0.63
CA SER A 153 1.48 -11.99 0.79
C SER A 153 0.99 -12.91 -0.34
N PHE A 154 1.47 -12.70 -1.56
CA PHE A 154 1.16 -13.58 -2.69
C PHE A 154 1.84 -14.95 -2.56
N ALA A 155 3.14 -14.97 -2.24
CA ALA A 155 3.89 -16.19 -2.00
C ALA A 155 3.26 -17.01 -0.87
N GLY A 156 2.89 -16.36 0.23
CA GLY A 156 2.24 -17.00 1.38
C GLY A 156 0.91 -17.65 1.05
N ALA A 157 0.03 -16.91 0.38
CA ALA A 157 -1.25 -17.45 -0.07
C ALA A 157 -1.07 -18.62 -1.05
N LEU A 158 -0.16 -18.48 -2.02
CA LEU A 158 0.14 -19.51 -3.00
C LEU A 158 0.70 -20.78 -2.33
N GLU A 159 1.68 -20.65 -1.43
CA GLU A 159 2.25 -21.76 -0.67
C GLU A 159 1.17 -22.47 0.14
N ARG A 160 0.35 -21.71 0.90
CA ARG A 160 -0.68 -22.29 1.76
C ARG A 160 -1.69 -23.10 0.97
N LEU A 161 -2.17 -22.54 -0.14
CA LEU A 161 -3.15 -23.18 -1.02
C LEU A 161 -2.57 -24.39 -1.76
N SER A 162 -1.30 -24.33 -2.14
CA SER A 162 -0.60 -25.44 -2.83
C SER A 162 -0.25 -26.59 -1.90
N SER A 163 0.02 -26.31 -0.62
CA SER A 163 0.59 -27.29 0.33
C SER A 163 -0.44 -27.87 1.30
N SER A 164 -1.72 -27.54 1.17
CA SER A 164 -2.79 -28.02 2.03
C SER A 164 -4.13 -28.03 1.31
N ALA A 165 -5.17 -28.56 1.96
CA ALA A 165 -6.55 -28.50 1.50
C ALA A 165 -7.36 -27.33 2.11
N ASP A 166 -6.71 -26.49 2.92
CA ASP A 166 -7.35 -25.40 3.66
C ASP A 166 -8.11 -24.43 2.76
N LYS A 167 -9.21 -23.89 3.30
CA LYS A 167 -9.95 -22.77 2.73
C LYS A 167 -9.43 -21.46 3.30
N VAL A 168 -9.08 -20.51 2.45
CA VAL A 168 -8.46 -19.24 2.85
C VAL A 168 -9.35 -18.06 2.47
N ILE A 169 -9.40 -17.07 3.36
CA ILE A 169 -9.89 -15.74 3.02
C ILE A 169 -8.69 -14.85 2.71
N LEU A 170 -8.72 -14.19 1.55
CA LEU A 170 -7.75 -13.14 1.22
C LEU A 170 -8.36 -11.80 1.62
N LEU A 171 -8.00 -11.33 2.81
CA LEU A 171 -8.51 -10.06 3.34
C LEU A 171 -7.60 -8.91 2.92
N THR A 172 -8.15 -7.95 2.19
CA THR A 172 -7.41 -6.76 1.75
C THR A 172 -8.02 -5.49 2.34
N HIS A 173 -7.19 -4.73 3.05
CA HIS A 173 -7.48 -3.35 3.43
C HIS A 173 -7.17 -2.40 2.25
N ARG A 174 -8.23 -1.92 1.59
CA ARG A 174 -8.13 -0.96 0.48
C ARG A 174 -8.03 0.47 1.01
N SER A 175 -6.80 0.97 1.11
CA SER A 175 -6.50 2.35 1.52
C SER A 175 -5.95 3.22 0.37
N ALA A 176 -5.49 2.62 -0.73
CA ALA A 176 -4.84 3.29 -1.85
C ALA A 176 -5.23 2.64 -3.19
N GLN A 177 -5.60 3.45 -4.18
CA GLN A 177 -6.25 2.94 -5.39
C GLN A 177 -5.31 2.21 -6.33
N LYS A 178 -4.09 2.73 -6.46
CA LYS A 178 -3.09 2.24 -7.42
C LYS A 178 -2.77 0.75 -7.24
N THR A 179 -2.99 0.21 -6.03
CA THR A 179 -2.77 -1.21 -5.70
C THR A 179 -3.98 -2.12 -5.91
N ILE A 180 -5.19 -1.57 -6.01
CA ILE A 180 -6.45 -2.35 -6.07
C ILE A 180 -6.52 -3.28 -7.29
N PRO A 181 -6.25 -2.83 -8.54
CA PRO A 181 -6.40 -3.69 -9.71
C PRO A 181 -5.51 -4.95 -9.63
N ARG A 182 -4.29 -4.79 -9.09
CA ARG A 182 -3.34 -5.90 -8.92
C ARG A 182 -3.76 -6.85 -7.80
N GLN A 183 -4.28 -6.33 -6.68
CA GLN A 183 -4.83 -7.15 -5.61
C GLN A 183 -6.01 -8.00 -6.11
N VAL A 184 -6.90 -7.41 -6.91
CA VAL A 184 -8.04 -8.12 -7.53
C VAL A 184 -7.54 -9.17 -8.53
N GLU A 185 -6.59 -8.82 -9.41
CA GLU A 185 -6.02 -9.76 -10.39
C GLU A 185 -5.37 -10.97 -9.70
N LEU A 186 -4.56 -10.75 -8.66
CA LEU A 186 -3.88 -11.81 -7.92
C LEU A 186 -4.87 -12.67 -7.11
N GLY A 187 -5.84 -12.03 -6.45
CA GLY A 187 -6.89 -12.74 -5.71
C GLY A 187 -7.73 -13.63 -6.64
N LYS A 188 -8.10 -13.11 -7.82
CA LYS A 188 -8.79 -13.88 -8.85
C LYS A 188 -7.93 -15.03 -9.38
N TYR A 189 -6.65 -14.79 -9.68
CA TYR A 189 -5.74 -15.86 -10.10
C TYR A 189 -5.69 -17.00 -9.07
N LEU A 190 -5.62 -16.69 -7.78
CA LEU A 190 -5.64 -17.70 -6.73
C LEU A 190 -6.99 -18.42 -6.65
N ALA A 191 -8.11 -17.70 -6.75
CA ALA A 191 -9.44 -18.30 -6.76
C ALA A 191 -9.68 -19.22 -7.96
N ASP A 192 -9.25 -18.80 -9.15
CA ASP A 192 -9.34 -19.59 -10.39
C ASP A 192 -8.43 -20.84 -10.33
N LYS A 193 -7.24 -20.72 -9.73
CA LYS A 193 -6.29 -21.85 -9.56
C LYS A 193 -6.74 -22.83 -8.47
N PHE A 194 -7.38 -22.36 -7.41
CA PHE A 194 -7.79 -23.14 -6.24
C PHE A 194 -9.30 -23.02 -6.01
N LEU A 195 -10.06 -23.66 -6.90
CA LEU A 195 -11.52 -23.59 -6.93
C LEU A 195 -12.15 -23.92 -5.57
N ASN A 196 -13.15 -23.12 -5.17
CA ASN A 196 -13.92 -23.25 -3.93
C ASN A 196 -13.09 -23.20 -2.62
N ARG A 197 -11.83 -22.74 -2.69
CA ARG A 197 -10.92 -22.66 -1.53
C ARG A 197 -10.46 -21.25 -1.22
N VAL A 198 -10.79 -20.26 -2.05
CA VAL A 198 -10.33 -18.89 -1.88
C VAL A 198 -11.52 -17.96 -1.91
N LEU A 199 -11.67 -17.14 -0.87
CA LEU A 199 -12.65 -16.07 -0.83
C LEU A 199 -11.93 -14.72 -0.66
N PRO A 200 -11.82 -13.90 -1.72
CA PRO A 200 -11.30 -12.54 -1.60
C PRO A 200 -12.32 -11.64 -0.90
N ILE A 201 -11.91 -10.99 0.20
CA ILE A 201 -12.71 -9.99 0.91
C ILE A 201 -11.96 -8.66 0.88
N HIS A 202 -12.64 -7.65 0.36
CA HIS A 202 -12.07 -6.32 0.22
C HIS A 202 -12.84 -5.33 1.10
N VAL A 203 -12.11 -4.67 2.01
CA VAL A 203 -12.70 -3.68 2.91
C VAL A 203 -12.13 -2.31 2.58
N LEU A 204 -13.03 -1.37 2.25
CA LEU A 204 -12.67 0.02 2.08
C LEU A 204 -12.59 0.69 3.46
N ALA A 205 -11.39 1.12 3.82
CA ALA A 205 -11.14 1.92 5.02
C ALA A 205 -10.26 3.12 4.63
N ARG A 206 -10.86 4.31 4.52
CA ARG A 206 -10.15 5.51 4.05
C ARG A 206 -10.71 6.79 4.62
N ARG A 207 -9.86 7.82 4.66
CA ARG A 207 -10.27 9.20 4.94
C ARG A 207 -11.17 9.73 3.83
N LYS A 208 -12.11 10.61 4.19
CA LYS A 208 -12.95 11.40 3.29
C LYS A 208 -12.63 12.87 3.51
N LYS A 209 -12.68 13.68 2.45
CA LYS A 209 -12.49 15.14 2.44
C LYS A 209 -11.06 15.63 2.68
N GLU A 210 -10.30 14.96 3.54
CA GLU A 210 -8.95 15.38 3.91
C GLU A 210 -7.93 14.26 3.67
N GLU A 211 -6.84 14.59 2.98
CA GLU A 211 -5.70 13.68 2.88
C GLU A 211 -5.00 13.49 4.24
N ALA A 212 -4.30 12.37 4.37
CA ALA A 212 -3.41 12.18 5.50
C ALA A 212 -2.23 13.17 5.41
N SER A 213 -2.08 14.00 6.44
CA SER A 213 -0.94 14.88 6.62
C SER A 213 0.36 14.09 6.81
N ASP A 214 0.27 12.93 7.48
CA ASP A 214 1.36 11.98 7.69
C ASP A 214 1.14 10.71 6.88
N SER A 215 2.13 10.36 6.04
CA SER A 215 2.06 9.22 5.12
C SER A 215 2.63 7.92 5.68
N SER A 216 3.06 7.89 6.95
CA SER A 216 3.77 6.73 7.50
C SER A 216 2.89 5.54 7.89
N GLN A 217 1.60 5.77 8.11
CA GLN A 217 0.59 4.73 8.34
C GLN A 217 0.97 3.69 9.42
N ARG A 218 1.64 4.10 10.51
CA ARG A 218 2.22 3.19 11.51
C ARG A 218 1.19 2.35 12.27
N SER A 219 0.00 2.90 12.45
CA SER A 219 -1.15 2.24 13.08
C SER A 219 -1.98 1.37 12.13
N ARG A 220 -1.62 1.28 10.83
CA ARG A 220 -2.38 0.50 9.84
C ARG A 220 -2.50 -0.98 10.18
N SER A 221 -1.47 -1.55 10.83
CA SER A 221 -1.47 -2.94 11.28
C SER A 221 -2.56 -3.23 12.32
N LEU A 222 -2.87 -2.27 13.21
CA LEU A 222 -3.97 -2.41 14.18
C LEU A 222 -5.31 -2.57 13.46
N LEU A 223 -5.61 -1.67 12.51
CA LEU A 223 -6.84 -1.72 11.73
C LEU A 223 -6.92 -3.01 10.91
N PHE A 224 -5.80 -3.44 10.31
CA PHE A 224 -5.80 -4.65 9.50
C PHE A 224 -5.99 -5.92 10.34
N ALA A 225 -5.36 -5.98 11.51
CA ALA A 225 -5.54 -7.09 12.46
C ALA A 225 -6.96 -7.11 13.05
N ALA A 226 -7.54 -5.95 13.34
CA ALA A 226 -8.93 -5.81 13.79
C ALA A 226 -9.90 -6.36 12.72
N LEU A 227 -9.74 -5.94 11.46
CA LEU A 227 -10.51 -6.50 10.33
C LEU A 227 -10.31 -8.02 10.21
N GLY A 228 -9.07 -8.49 10.35
CA GLY A 228 -8.73 -9.92 10.37
C GLY A 228 -9.49 -10.70 11.45
N LYS A 229 -9.54 -10.17 12.67
CA LYS A 229 -10.26 -10.77 13.81
C LYS A 229 -11.76 -10.81 13.59
N VAL A 230 -12.36 -9.73 13.10
CA VAL A 230 -13.79 -9.72 12.77
C VAL A 230 -14.08 -10.76 11.70
N VAL A 231 -13.38 -10.73 10.56
CA VAL A 231 -13.58 -11.69 9.47
C VAL A 231 -13.33 -13.13 9.93
N ALA A 232 -12.28 -13.40 10.70
CA ALA A 232 -12.00 -14.75 11.20
C ALA A 232 -13.13 -15.26 12.09
N THR A 233 -13.65 -14.40 12.97
CA THR A 233 -14.76 -14.75 13.86
C THR A 233 -16.05 -14.97 13.06
N THR A 234 -16.35 -14.09 12.12
CA THR A 234 -17.52 -14.18 11.26
C THR A 234 -17.50 -15.45 10.38
N PHE A 235 -16.35 -15.86 9.84
CA PHE A 235 -16.24 -16.96 8.85
C PHE A 235 -15.72 -18.30 9.41
N GLY A 236 -15.67 -18.48 10.72
CA GLY A 236 -15.21 -19.76 11.29
C GLY A 236 -13.69 -19.97 11.35
N ALA A 237 -12.87 -18.99 10.94
CA ALA A 237 -11.44 -19.18 10.78
C ALA A 237 -10.70 -19.38 12.10
N LYS A 238 -9.66 -20.21 12.06
CA LYS A 238 -8.89 -20.66 13.23
C LYS A 238 -7.65 -19.81 13.47
N ARG A 239 -7.26 -18.97 12.51
CA ARG A 239 -6.07 -18.11 12.60
C ARG A 239 -6.09 -16.95 11.62
N ILE A 240 -5.29 -15.94 11.93
CA ILE A 240 -4.96 -14.82 11.06
C ILE A 240 -3.47 -14.93 10.72
N SER A 241 -3.11 -14.80 9.45
CA SER A 241 -1.73 -14.93 9.01
C SER A 241 -1.27 -13.71 8.22
N PHE A 242 -0.17 -13.14 8.71
CA PHE A 242 0.68 -12.25 7.95
C PHE A 242 1.73 -13.07 7.20
N TYR A 243 2.11 -12.59 6.03
CA TYR A 243 3.26 -13.08 5.29
C TYR A 243 4.10 -11.87 4.90
N GLU A 244 5.11 -11.59 5.71
CA GLU A 244 6.15 -10.59 5.45
C GLU A 244 7.49 -11.22 5.84
N ASN A 245 8.49 -11.09 4.97
CA ASN A 245 9.82 -11.62 5.25
C ASN A 245 10.39 -11.07 6.57
N GLY A 246 11.25 -11.85 7.20
CA GLY A 246 11.76 -11.55 8.53
C GLY A 246 12.74 -10.38 8.56
N VAL A 247 13.45 -10.09 7.46
CA VAL A 247 14.40 -8.96 7.40
C VAL A 247 13.64 -7.64 7.62
N ILE A 248 12.55 -7.44 6.88
CA ILE A 248 11.67 -6.27 7.03
C ILE A 248 10.91 -6.30 8.34
N SER A 249 10.48 -7.48 8.80
CA SER A 249 9.74 -7.60 10.06
C SER A 249 10.60 -7.30 11.29
N HIS A 250 11.84 -7.78 11.34
CA HIS A 250 12.81 -7.48 12.40
C HIS A 250 13.23 -6.02 12.39
N ASN A 251 13.28 -5.41 11.20
CA ASN A 251 13.42 -3.97 11.05
C ASN A 251 14.68 -3.42 11.75
N LEU A 252 15.81 -4.13 11.57
CA LEU A 252 17.10 -3.67 12.10
C LEU A 252 17.46 -2.31 11.47
N PRO A 253 18.03 -1.38 12.24
CA PRO A 253 18.33 -0.04 11.75
C PRO A 253 19.37 -0.10 10.63
N ILE A 254 18.96 0.36 9.43
CA ILE A 254 19.81 0.43 8.24
C ILE A 254 20.93 1.45 8.42
N SER A 255 20.69 2.52 9.17
CA SER A 255 21.70 3.51 9.54
C SER A 255 21.47 4.03 10.96
N SER A 256 22.50 4.65 11.55
CA SER A 256 22.42 5.26 12.89
C SER A 256 21.39 6.38 13.00
N GLN A 257 20.97 6.95 11.87
CA GLN A 257 19.94 7.99 11.82
C GLN A 257 18.50 7.43 11.88
N VAL A 258 18.33 6.10 11.78
CA VAL A 258 17.03 5.44 11.92
C VAL A 258 16.81 5.10 13.40
N VAL A 259 16.11 5.98 14.11
CA VAL A 259 15.88 5.88 15.56
C VAL A 259 14.44 5.49 15.87
N GLY A 260 14.24 4.55 16.80
CA GLY A 260 12.93 4.26 17.39
C GLY A 260 11.91 3.71 16.39
N THR A 261 10.81 4.43 16.16
CA THR A 261 9.75 4.05 15.21
C THR A 261 9.96 4.63 13.81
N MET A 262 11.14 5.20 13.51
CA MET A 262 11.48 5.73 12.17
C MET A 262 11.30 4.70 11.08
N ALA A 263 11.64 3.46 11.35
CA ALA A 263 11.22 2.34 10.51
C ALA A 263 9.95 1.69 11.10
N THR A 264 9.01 1.34 10.23
CA THR A 264 7.67 0.89 10.62
C THR A 264 7.69 -0.49 11.28
N ARG A 265 6.87 -0.69 12.31
CA ARG A 265 6.79 -1.97 13.06
C ARG A 265 5.57 -2.80 12.68
N THR A 266 5.18 -2.78 11.41
CA THR A 266 3.91 -3.35 10.89
C THR A 266 3.73 -4.82 11.25
N THR A 267 4.76 -5.65 10.99
CA THR A 267 4.80 -7.10 11.25
C THR A 267 5.91 -7.48 12.23
N HIS A 268 6.41 -6.51 12.99
CA HIS A 268 7.45 -6.76 13.99
C HIS A 268 6.96 -7.81 15.01
N PRO A 269 7.78 -8.79 15.41
CA PRO A 269 7.35 -9.87 16.32
C PRO A 269 6.62 -9.36 17.56
N LEU A 270 7.18 -8.36 18.25
CA LEU A 270 6.56 -7.76 19.43
C LEU A 270 5.26 -6.99 19.11
N THR A 271 5.10 -6.43 17.91
CA THR A 271 3.81 -5.83 17.50
C THR A 271 2.76 -6.92 17.40
N LEU A 272 3.07 -8.02 16.70
CA LEU A 272 2.14 -9.13 16.51
C LEU A 272 1.77 -9.78 17.84
N HIS A 273 2.73 -9.97 18.75
CA HIS A 273 2.46 -10.47 20.10
C HIS A 273 1.53 -9.56 20.90
N LYS A 274 1.74 -8.23 20.85
CA LYS A 274 0.87 -7.26 21.54
C LYS A 274 -0.54 -7.22 20.95
N LEU A 275 -0.66 -7.30 19.62
CA LEU A 275 -1.95 -7.39 18.94
C LEU A 275 -2.67 -8.70 19.27
N ASP A 276 -1.96 -9.83 19.26
CA ASP A 276 -2.52 -11.14 19.62
C ASP A 276 -3.06 -11.15 21.05
N ARG A 277 -2.32 -10.57 22.00
CA ARG A 277 -2.78 -10.35 23.38
C ARG A 277 -4.06 -9.51 23.42
N LEU A 278 -4.09 -8.36 22.76
CA LEU A 278 -5.27 -7.49 22.71
C LEU A 278 -6.48 -8.24 22.15
N LEU A 279 -6.34 -8.90 21.00
CA LEU A 279 -7.46 -9.56 20.31
C LEU A 279 -7.97 -10.80 21.06
N SER A 280 -7.09 -11.47 21.81
CA SER A 280 -7.48 -12.57 22.71
C SER A 280 -8.29 -12.07 23.91
N LEU A 281 -8.04 -10.85 24.40
CA LEU A 281 -8.86 -10.22 25.44
C LEU A 281 -10.21 -9.72 24.92
N VAL A 282 -10.25 -9.24 23.67
CA VAL A 282 -11.48 -8.74 23.00
C VAL A 282 -12.53 -9.84 22.84
N ASP A 283 -12.09 -11.08 22.62
CA ASP A 283 -12.99 -12.21 22.38
C ASP A 283 -12.34 -13.51 22.89
N PRO A 284 -12.42 -13.72 24.22
CA PRO A 284 -11.71 -14.80 24.91
C PRO A 284 -12.32 -16.18 24.67
N GLU A 285 -13.60 -16.24 24.31
CA GLU A 285 -14.29 -17.50 24.00
C GLU A 285 -13.84 -18.08 22.66
N ARG A 286 -13.31 -17.22 21.78
CA ARG A 286 -12.85 -17.61 20.45
C ARG A 286 -11.49 -17.03 20.11
N PRO A 287 -10.41 -17.55 20.72
CA PRO A 287 -9.06 -17.12 20.41
C PRO A 287 -8.73 -17.43 18.94
N VAL A 288 -8.27 -16.42 18.20
CA VAL A 288 -7.83 -16.54 16.81
C VAL A 288 -6.39 -16.02 16.76
N PRO A 289 -5.38 -16.90 16.87
CA PRO A 289 -4.00 -16.46 16.92
C PRO A 289 -3.56 -15.74 15.66
N ILE A 290 -2.73 -14.72 15.85
CA ILE A 290 -2.05 -13.99 14.78
C ILE A 290 -0.59 -14.46 14.70
N ASP A 291 -0.12 -14.81 13.50
CA ASP A 291 1.30 -15.12 13.27
C ASP A 291 1.81 -14.53 11.94
N ASN A 292 3.10 -14.22 11.88
CA ASN A 292 3.82 -14.00 10.64
C ASN A 292 4.63 -15.24 10.28
N ARG A 293 4.19 -15.97 9.25
CA ARG A 293 4.78 -17.27 8.89
C ARG A 293 6.13 -17.15 8.18
N TYR A 294 6.48 -15.96 7.69
CA TYR A 294 7.74 -15.68 6.99
C TYR A 294 8.77 -14.95 7.85
N ARG A 295 8.55 -14.87 9.16
CA ARG A 295 9.42 -14.18 10.14
C ARG A 295 10.89 -14.61 10.17
N TRP A 296 11.24 -15.78 9.64
CA TRP A 296 12.64 -16.27 9.57
C TRP A 296 13.18 -16.41 8.15
N LEU A 297 12.41 -15.92 7.16
CA LEU A 297 12.74 -16.01 5.75
C LEU A 297 13.29 -14.69 5.23
N THR A 298 14.26 -14.78 4.34
CA THR A 298 14.69 -13.63 3.53
C THR A 298 13.72 -13.38 2.38
N LYS A 299 13.79 -12.20 1.77
CA LYS A 299 13.00 -11.89 0.57
C LYS A 299 13.32 -12.85 -0.60
N ARG A 300 14.56 -13.32 -0.71
CA ARG A 300 14.95 -14.36 -1.68
C ARG A 300 14.24 -15.67 -1.39
N ASP A 301 14.26 -16.13 -0.14
CA ASP A 301 13.57 -17.37 0.28
C ASP A 301 12.07 -17.31 -0.10
N VAL A 302 11.44 -16.13 0.05
CA VAL A 302 10.05 -15.88 -0.35
C VAL A 302 9.86 -15.95 -1.86
N VAL A 303 10.75 -15.35 -2.65
CA VAL A 303 10.71 -15.40 -4.11
C VAL A 303 10.87 -16.83 -4.62
N GLU A 304 11.78 -17.62 -4.05
CA GLU A 304 11.98 -19.02 -4.41
C GLU A 304 10.71 -19.86 -4.17
N ARG A 305 9.96 -19.59 -3.09
CA ARG A 305 8.66 -20.24 -2.83
C ARG A 305 7.63 -19.97 -3.91
N ILE A 306 7.61 -18.76 -4.49
CA ILE A 306 6.73 -18.44 -5.62
C ILE A 306 7.02 -19.37 -6.80
N ALA A 307 8.30 -19.56 -7.14
CA ALA A 307 8.70 -20.45 -8.22
C ALA A 307 8.42 -21.92 -7.91
N GLN A 308 8.70 -22.37 -6.68
CA GLN A 308 8.42 -23.75 -6.22
C GLN A 308 6.94 -24.13 -6.37
N HIS A 309 6.03 -23.17 -6.24
CA HIS A 309 4.58 -23.39 -6.38
C HIS A 309 4.01 -22.94 -7.73
N GLY A 310 4.87 -22.71 -8.73
CA GLY A 310 4.47 -22.40 -10.11
C GLY A 310 3.76 -21.05 -10.26
N GLY A 311 4.15 -20.05 -9.47
CA GLY A 311 3.58 -18.70 -9.46
C GLY A 311 4.46 -17.63 -10.11
N GLN A 312 5.62 -17.98 -10.66
CA GLN A 312 6.63 -17.03 -11.14
C GLN A 312 6.09 -16.05 -12.21
N GLY A 313 5.18 -16.51 -13.08
CA GLY A 313 4.52 -15.65 -14.08
C GLY A 313 3.61 -14.54 -13.49
N LYS A 314 3.41 -14.51 -12.16
CA LYS A 314 2.67 -13.46 -11.45
C LYS A 314 3.57 -12.50 -10.67
N ILE A 315 4.89 -12.68 -10.66
CA ILE A 315 5.84 -11.79 -9.98
C ILE A 315 5.67 -10.34 -10.44
N ALA A 316 5.63 -10.09 -11.76
CA ALA A 316 5.41 -8.76 -12.34
C ALA A 316 4.07 -8.10 -11.93
N LYS A 317 3.09 -8.88 -11.45
CA LYS A 317 1.77 -8.39 -11.02
C LYS A 317 1.72 -8.03 -9.54
N THR A 318 2.73 -8.41 -8.75
CA THR A 318 2.83 -8.04 -7.33
C THR A 318 3.39 -6.63 -7.16
N VAL A 319 3.10 -5.96 -6.04
CA VAL A 319 3.64 -4.62 -5.72
C VAL A 319 4.25 -4.60 -4.33
N SER A 320 5.57 -4.45 -4.23
CA SER A 320 6.28 -4.34 -2.95
C SER A 320 6.56 -2.89 -2.53
N CYS A 321 6.41 -1.93 -3.46
CA CYS A 321 6.79 -0.54 -3.25
C CYS A 321 5.95 0.15 -2.18
N THR A 322 6.61 0.84 -1.22
CA THR A 322 5.96 1.63 -0.16
C THR A 322 5.73 3.10 -0.55
N SER A 323 6.44 3.60 -1.56
CA SER A 323 6.26 4.95 -2.11
C SER A 323 5.04 5.02 -3.05
N ILE A 324 3.84 4.75 -2.54
CA ILE A 324 2.58 4.72 -3.34
C ILE A 324 2.37 6.01 -4.15
N ARG A 325 2.76 7.16 -3.59
CA ARG A 325 2.66 8.47 -4.27
C ARG A 325 3.59 8.59 -5.48
N GLU A 326 4.72 7.89 -5.50
CA GLU A 326 5.65 7.85 -6.63
C GLU A 326 5.31 6.75 -7.65
N GLN A 327 4.31 5.91 -7.35
CA GLN A 327 3.82 4.93 -8.31
C GLN A 327 2.96 5.61 -9.35
N THR A 328 3.13 5.20 -10.60
CA THR A 328 2.23 5.54 -11.71
C THR A 328 1.66 4.26 -12.29
N THR A 329 0.67 4.38 -13.18
CA THR A 329 0.14 3.22 -13.89
C THR A 329 1.21 2.52 -14.75
N ARG A 330 2.24 3.25 -15.17
CA ARG A 330 3.39 2.73 -15.91
C ARG A 330 4.46 2.16 -14.99
N HIS A 331 4.81 2.88 -13.93
CA HIS A 331 5.87 2.50 -12.98
C HIS A 331 5.25 2.13 -11.64
N THR A 332 5.07 0.84 -11.42
CA THR A 332 4.44 0.33 -10.19
C THR A 332 5.40 0.24 -9.01
N HIS A 333 6.70 0.39 -9.28
CA HIS A 333 7.75 0.47 -8.28
C HIS A 333 8.53 1.78 -8.48
N CYS A 334 8.93 2.46 -7.40
CA CYS A 334 9.73 3.68 -7.54
C CYS A 334 11.20 3.38 -7.88
N GLY A 335 11.71 2.21 -7.48
CA GLY A 335 13.13 1.83 -7.68
C GLY A 335 14.12 2.47 -6.70
N THR A 336 13.62 3.25 -5.75
CA THR A 336 14.42 4.05 -4.83
C THR A 336 14.20 3.76 -3.35
N CYS A 337 13.05 3.21 -2.97
CA CYS A 337 12.77 2.83 -1.58
C CYS A 337 13.41 1.48 -1.24
N SER A 338 13.67 1.23 0.05
CA SER A 338 14.26 -0.01 0.55
C SER A 338 13.51 -1.26 0.06
N GLN A 339 12.17 -1.24 0.04
CA GLN A 339 11.39 -2.38 -0.46
C GLN A 339 11.59 -2.69 -1.95
N CYS A 340 11.93 -1.67 -2.76
CA CYS A 340 12.31 -1.89 -4.17
C CYS A 340 13.72 -2.46 -4.28
N LEU A 341 14.66 -2.04 -3.42
CA LEU A 341 15.99 -2.62 -3.32
C LEU A 341 15.90 -4.10 -2.93
N ASP A 342 15.24 -4.40 -1.81
CA ASP A 342 15.03 -5.76 -1.32
C ASP A 342 14.37 -6.66 -2.36
N ARG A 343 13.32 -6.16 -3.03
CA ARG A 343 12.67 -6.89 -4.13
C ARG A 343 13.66 -7.22 -5.23
N ARG A 344 14.33 -6.21 -5.81
CA ARG A 344 15.16 -6.42 -7.00
C ARG A 344 16.35 -7.33 -6.72
N PHE A 345 17.02 -7.12 -5.58
CA PHE A 345 18.12 -7.98 -5.17
C PHE A 345 17.66 -9.41 -4.87
N ALA A 346 16.49 -9.61 -4.27
CA ALA A 346 15.95 -10.95 -4.05
C ALA A 346 15.61 -11.69 -5.35
N ILE A 347 15.02 -10.99 -6.32
CA ILE A 347 14.71 -11.53 -7.65
C ILE A 347 15.99 -11.96 -8.37
N LEU A 348 17.00 -11.09 -8.43
CA LEU A 348 18.29 -11.40 -9.06
C LEU A 348 18.98 -12.55 -8.34
N ALA A 349 18.95 -12.54 -7.01
CA ALA A 349 19.50 -13.63 -6.23
C ALA A 349 18.76 -14.96 -6.48
N ALA A 350 17.48 -14.94 -6.80
CA ALA A 350 16.72 -16.15 -7.15
C ALA A 350 16.88 -16.56 -8.62
N GLY A 351 17.52 -15.75 -9.47
CA GLY A 351 17.61 -15.98 -10.93
C GLY A 351 16.25 -15.89 -11.63
N LEU A 352 15.37 -15.00 -11.18
CA LEU A 352 14.01 -14.82 -11.71
C LEU A 352 13.78 -13.45 -12.36
N GLU A 353 14.84 -12.78 -12.79
CA GLU A 353 14.78 -11.44 -13.39
C GLU A 353 13.92 -11.35 -14.66
N GLU A 354 13.73 -12.47 -15.38
CA GLU A 354 12.82 -12.52 -16.53
C GLU A 354 11.35 -12.26 -16.15
N PHE A 355 10.98 -12.43 -14.87
CA PHE A 355 9.63 -12.24 -14.36
C PHE A 355 9.42 -10.91 -13.61
N ASP A 356 10.44 -10.04 -13.58
CA ASP A 356 10.45 -8.74 -12.92
C ASP A 356 11.08 -7.70 -13.84
N PHE A 357 10.24 -6.97 -14.57
CA PHE A 357 10.70 -6.11 -15.65
C PHE A 357 11.28 -4.80 -15.13
N GLU A 358 12.42 -4.36 -15.69
CA GLU A 358 13.03 -3.10 -15.29
C GLU A 358 12.13 -1.89 -15.57
N ASP A 359 11.33 -1.95 -16.64
CA ASP A 359 10.38 -0.91 -17.04
C ASP A 359 9.22 -0.72 -16.03
N ASP A 360 9.01 -1.66 -15.11
CA ASP A 360 8.04 -1.48 -14.02
C ASP A 360 8.55 -0.54 -12.92
N TYR A 361 9.84 -0.17 -12.95
CA TYR A 361 10.50 0.70 -12.00
C TYR A 361 10.70 2.11 -12.55
N GLY A 362 10.32 3.14 -11.79
CA GLY A 362 10.55 4.55 -12.16
C GLY A 362 12.03 4.92 -12.22
N THR A 363 12.87 4.22 -11.45
CA THR A 363 14.33 4.29 -11.51
C THR A 363 14.88 2.87 -11.56
N ASN A 364 15.74 2.55 -12.52
CA ASN A 364 16.45 1.27 -12.49
C ASN A 364 17.21 1.15 -11.14
N VAL A 365 16.92 0.10 -10.39
CA VAL A 365 17.36 -0.06 -9.00
C VAL A 365 18.89 -0.05 -8.84
N LEU A 366 19.61 -0.64 -9.80
CA LEU A 366 21.06 -0.81 -9.76
C LEU A 366 21.78 0.33 -10.49
N PHE A 367 21.31 0.66 -11.69
CA PHE A 367 22.04 1.49 -12.66
C PHE A 367 21.39 2.84 -12.93
N GLY A 368 20.15 3.06 -12.49
CA GLY A 368 19.44 4.31 -12.71
C GLY A 368 20.02 5.47 -11.89
N PRO A 369 20.01 6.71 -12.41
CA PRO A 369 20.44 7.88 -11.67
C PRO A 369 19.52 8.13 -10.47
N ARG A 370 20.09 8.60 -9.35
CA ARG A 370 19.35 8.96 -8.14
C ARG A 370 19.40 10.47 -7.93
N GLU A 371 18.37 11.16 -8.38
CA GLU A 371 18.30 12.63 -8.37
C GLU A 371 18.05 13.20 -6.97
N LYS A 372 17.31 12.49 -6.13
CA LYS A 372 16.99 12.93 -4.76
C LYS A 372 18.07 12.46 -3.79
N ALA A 373 18.61 13.37 -2.98
CA ALA A 373 19.59 13.03 -1.94
C ALA A 373 19.14 11.87 -1.04
N LEU A 374 17.88 11.88 -0.59
CA LEU A 374 17.32 10.81 0.24
C LEU A 374 17.37 9.43 -0.45
N SER A 375 17.13 9.38 -1.76
CA SER A 375 17.18 8.13 -2.52
C SER A 375 18.59 7.60 -2.69
N ALA A 376 19.58 8.49 -2.87
CA ALA A 376 20.98 8.14 -2.94
C ALA A 376 21.48 7.62 -1.58
N THR A 377 21.19 8.34 -0.49
CA THR A 377 21.52 7.91 0.87
C THR A 377 20.88 6.56 1.20
N MET A 378 19.60 6.37 0.87
CA MET A 378 18.92 5.08 1.10
C MET A 378 19.64 3.92 0.39
N ALA A 379 20.02 4.10 -0.87
CA ALA A 379 20.71 3.06 -1.63
C ALA A 379 22.08 2.70 -1.03
N ILE A 380 22.86 3.71 -0.64
CA ILE A 380 24.19 3.50 -0.05
C ILE A 380 24.07 2.84 1.32
N GLU A 381 23.24 3.38 2.22
CA GLU A 381 23.09 2.88 3.58
C GLU A 381 22.46 1.48 3.60
N TRP A 382 21.46 1.21 2.76
CA TRP A 382 20.90 -0.13 2.62
C TRP A 382 21.96 -1.13 2.14
N THR A 383 22.79 -0.76 1.17
CA THR A 383 23.84 -1.64 0.65
C THR A 383 24.93 -1.89 1.70
N ARG A 384 25.41 -0.85 2.38
CA ARG A 384 26.37 -0.96 3.48
C ARG A 384 25.84 -1.82 4.62
N HIS A 385 24.58 -1.62 4.99
CA HIS A 385 23.94 -2.41 6.03
C HIS A 385 23.94 -3.89 5.67
N ALA A 386 23.46 -4.24 4.47
CA ALA A 386 23.41 -5.62 4.02
C ALA A 386 24.78 -6.31 4.01
N LEU A 387 25.83 -5.63 3.52
CA LEU A 387 27.19 -6.16 3.52
C LEU A 387 27.79 -6.22 4.94
N GLY A 388 27.56 -5.21 5.77
CA GLY A 388 28.02 -5.23 7.16
C GLY A 388 27.46 -6.42 7.96
N LEU A 389 26.25 -6.91 7.63
CA LEU A 389 25.68 -8.11 8.27
C LEU A 389 26.49 -9.39 8.01
N THR A 390 27.29 -9.46 6.93
CA THR A 390 28.15 -10.61 6.65
C THR A 390 29.46 -10.56 7.42
N GLU A 391 29.91 -9.37 7.82
CA GLU A 391 31.18 -9.14 8.51
C GLU A 391 31.08 -9.28 10.03
N LEU A 392 29.90 -9.09 10.61
CA LEU A 392 29.69 -9.19 12.05
C LEU A 392 29.79 -10.64 12.54
N ASP A 393 30.56 -10.89 13.59
CA ASP A 393 30.43 -12.12 14.37
C ASP A 393 29.19 -12.06 15.27
N ASP A 394 28.91 -13.14 16.02
CA ASP A 394 27.71 -13.20 16.88
C ASP A 394 27.71 -12.11 17.95
N LEU A 395 28.88 -11.81 18.53
CA LEU A 395 29.02 -10.77 19.54
C LEU A 395 28.81 -9.37 18.94
N GLY A 396 29.41 -9.11 17.77
CA GLY A 396 29.26 -7.88 17.01
C GLY A 396 27.81 -7.64 16.59
N PHE A 397 27.10 -8.68 16.17
CA PHE A 397 25.68 -8.60 15.83
C PHE A 397 24.82 -8.21 17.06
N VAL A 398 25.07 -8.83 18.21
CA VAL A 398 24.38 -8.48 19.47
C VAL A 398 24.74 -7.07 19.94
N ARG A 399 26.00 -6.66 19.83
CA ARG A 399 26.46 -5.32 20.22
C ARG A 399 25.83 -4.23 19.34
N SER A 400 25.72 -4.48 18.04
CA SER A 400 25.15 -3.53 17.07
C SER A 400 23.63 -3.39 17.19
N PHE A 401 22.92 -4.48 17.51
CA PHE A 401 21.45 -4.52 17.44
C PHE A 401 20.75 -4.93 18.74
N GLY A 402 21.45 -4.93 19.88
CA GLY A 402 20.97 -5.49 21.14
C GLY A 402 19.57 -5.03 21.58
N LEU A 403 19.23 -3.74 21.36
CA LEU A 403 17.91 -3.21 21.68
C LEU A 403 16.80 -3.81 20.81
N GLU A 404 17.01 -3.92 19.50
CA GLU A 404 16.01 -4.53 18.61
C GLU A 404 15.94 -6.03 18.82
N LEU A 405 17.07 -6.70 19.06
CA LEU A 405 17.10 -8.13 19.40
C LEU A 405 16.35 -8.44 20.71
N ALA A 406 16.44 -7.56 21.71
CA ALA A 406 15.64 -7.66 22.93
C ALA A 406 14.13 -7.56 22.63
N ARG A 407 13.71 -6.71 21.69
CA ARG A 407 12.30 -6.61 21.29
C ARG A 407 11.86 -7.80 20.46
N ILE A 408 12.70 -8.29 19.55
CA ILE A 408 12.43 -9.49 18.73
C ILE A 408 12.25 -10.70 19.64
N THR A 409 13.14 -10.89 20.63
CA THR A 409 13.00 -11.97 21.63
C THR A 409 11.74 -11.84 22.48
N GLN A 410 11.36 -10.63 22.92
CA GLN A 410 10.09 -10.40 23.62
C GLN A 410 8.86 -10.72 22.76
N GLY A 411 8.97 -10.61 21.43
CA GLY A 411 7.91 -11.01 20.51
C GLY A 411 7.76 -12.52 20.30
N HIS A 412 8.66 -13.32 20.88
CA HIS A 412 8.68 -14.78 20.80
C HIS A 412 8.78 -15.44 22.17
N PRO A 413 7.80 -15.22 23.08
CA PRO A 413 7.84 -15.79 24.42
C PRO A 413 7.82 -17.34 24.42
N GLU A 414 7.38 -17.95 23.33
CA GLU A 414 7.30 -19.40 23.14
C GLU A 414 8.64 -20.07 22.81
N LEU A 415 9.68 -19.28 22.46
CA LEU A 415 10.99 -19.79 22.07
C LEU A 415 12.07 -19.40 23.09
N PRO A 416 13.10 -20.24 23.31
CA PRO A 416 14.29 -19.84 24.05
C PRO A 416 14.94 -18.60 23.39
N ARG A 417 15.35 -17.63 24.20
CA ARG A 417 15.97 -16.38 23.70
C ARG A 417 17.17 -16.65 22.80
N GLN A 418 18.02 -17.62 23.16
CA GLN A 418 19.16 -18.01 22.36
C GLN A 418 18.75 -18.49 20.96
N THR A 419 17.73 -19.35 20.85
CA THR A 419 17.21 -19.83 19.56
C THR A 419 16.68 -18.69 18.70
N VAL A 420 16.03 -17.69 19.30
CA VAL A 420 15.55 -16.50 18.57
C VAL A 420 16.74 -15.70 18.01
N LEU A 421 17.79 -15.49 18.80
CA LEU A 421 18.99 -14.78 18.36
C LEU A 421 19.70 -15.53 17.22
N GLU A 422 19.87 -16.85 17.35
CA GLU A 422 20.47 -17.70 16.32
C GLU A 422 19.68 -17.65 15.01
N LYS A 423 18.34 -17.78 15.07
CA LYS A 423 17.48 -17.68 13.88
C LYS A 423 17.52 -16.29 13.24
N ALA A 424 17.50 -15.22 14.06
CA ALA A 424 17.61 -13.86 13.57
C ALA A 424 18.95 -13.62 12.88
N ARG A 425 20.06 -14.02 13.52
CA ARG A 425 21.41 -13.91 12.96
C ARG A 425 21.54 -14.68 11.65
N ALA A 426 21.10 -15.94 11.63
CA ALA A 426 21.19 -16.79 10.45
C ALA A 426 20.40 -16.21 9.27
N MET A 427 19.20 -15.66 9.50
CA MET A 427 18.42 -15.02 8.44
C MET A 427 19.09 -13.74 7.92
N HIS A 428 19.56 -12.87 8.80
CA HIS A 428 20.22 -11.62 8.41
C HIS A 428 21.57 -11.87 7.69
N LEU A 429 22.31 -12.92 8.08
CA LEU A 429 23.49 -13.39 7.36
C LEU A 429 23.12 -13.80 5.93
N ARG A 430 22.11 -14.66 5.76
CA ARG A 430 21.64 -15.08 4.42
C ARG A 430 21.23 -13.89 3.56
N HIS A 431 20.53 -12.91 4.15
CA HIS A 431 20.17 -11.69 3.44
C HIS A 431 21.40 -10.93 2.93
N GLY A 432 22.37 -10.67 3.81
CA GLY A 432 23.63 -10.01 3.45
C GLY A 432 24.38 -10.77 2.35
N SER A 433 24.53 -12.09 2.48
CA SER A 433 25.18 -12.93 1.47
C SER A 433 24.47 -12.91 0.12
N ASN A 434 23.13 -12.82 0.10
CA ASN A 434 22.38 -12.69 -1.15
C ASN A 434 22.68 -11.35 -1.84
N VAL A 435 22.75 -10.25 -1.07
CA VAL A 435 23.08 -8.92 -1.60
C VAL A 435 24.52 -8.89 -2.12
N GLN A 436 25.46 -9.43 -1.34
CA GLN A 436 26.87 -9.53 -1.71
C GLN A 436 27.05 -10.26 -3.05
N ARG A 437 26.45 -11.45 -3.18
CA ARG A 437 26.56 -12.24 -4.41
C ARG A 437 26.02 -11.49 -5.64
N VAL A 438 24.85 -10.86 -5.52
CA VAL A 438 24.27 -10.07 -6.63
C VAL A 438 25.20 -8.92 -7.03
N LEU A 439 25.81 -8.24 -6.06
CA LEU A 439 26.79 -7.19 -6.37
C LEU A 439 28.02 -7.75 -7.08
N GLU A 440 28.61 -8.84 -6.59
CA GLU A 440 29.76 -9.48 -7.22
C GLU A 440 29.47 -9.87 -8.69
N GLU A 441 28.30 -10.48 -8.94
CA GLU A 441 27.84 -10.85 -10.28
C GLU A 441 27.64 -9.62 -11.19
N VAL A 442 27.00 -8.57 -10.66
CA VAL A 442 26.77 -7.31 -11.40
C VAL A 442 28.10 -6.62 -11.73
N LEU A 443 29.02 -6.54 -10.77
CA LEU A 443 30.33 -5.91 -10.95
C LEU A 443 31.17 -6.65 -11.99
N ALA A 444 31.14 -7.99 -11.98
CA ALA A 444 31.81 -8.80 -12.99
C ALA A 444 31.21 -8.54 -14.39
N THR A 445 29.88 -8.57 -14.50
CA THR A 445 29.16 -8.46 -15.78
C THR A 445 29.21 -7.05 -16.38
N ARG A 446 29.29 -6.01 -15.55
CA ARG A 446 29.31 -4.59 -15.96
C ARG A 446 30.68 -3.93 -15.83
N SER A 447 31.74 -4.72 -15.66
CA SER A 447 33.11 -4.23 -15.45
C SER A 447 33.57 -3.20 -16.50
N ALA A 448 33.25 -3.42 -17.78
CA ALA A 448 33.58 -2.48 -18.85
C ALA A 448 32.85 -1.13 -18.71
N ASP A 449 31.56 -1.15 -18.34
CA ASP A 449 30.77 0.07 -18.17
C ASP A 449 31.23 0.88 -16.95
N ILE A 450 31.68 0.19 -15.90
CA ILE A 450 32.28 0.80 -14.70
C ILE A 450 33.63 1.44 -15.05
N LEU A 451 34.53 0.69 -15.72
CA LEU A 451 35.86 1.17 -16.09
C LEU A 451 35.81 2.41 -16.99
N HIS A 452 34.83 2.46 -17.89
CA HIS A 452 34.65 3.58 -18.81
C HIS A 452 33.73 4.68 -18.29
N GLY A 453 33.27 4.62 -17.03
CA GLY A 453 32.42 5.65 -16.42
C GLY A 453 31.08 5.85 -17.12
N ARG A 454 30.52 4.79 -17.73
CA ARG A 454 29.24 4.84 -18.47
C ARG A 454 28.01 4.80 -17.57
N LEU A 455 28.18 4.42 -16.32
CA LEU A 455 27.11 4.42 -15.32
C LEU A 455 26.99 5.81 -14.67
N PRO A 456 25.77 6.30 -14.41
CA PRO A 456 25.57 7.53 -13.65
C PRO A 456 26.27 7.45 -12.29
N SER A 457 27.00 8.49 -11.90
CA SER A 457 27.73 8.55 -10.62
C SER A 457 26.81 8.41 -9.40
N THR A 458 25.54 8.78 -9.55
CA THR A 458 24.49 8.66 -8.52
C THR A 458 23.74 7.33 -8.55
N SER A 459 24.06 6.41 -9.47
CA SER A 459 23.50 5.06 -9.46
C SER A 459 23.94 4.29 -8.21
N LEU A 460 23.19 3.26 -7.82
CA LEU A 460 23.51 2.49 -6.61
C LEU A 460 24.93 1.90 -6.72
N VAL A 461 25.25 1.28 -7.85
CA VAL A 461 26.55 0.63 -8.08
C VAL A 461 27.69 1.66 -8.03
N SER A 462 27.60 2.76 -8.78
CA SER A 462 28.67 3.77 -8.83
C SER A 462 28.84 4.52 -7.50
N ALA A 463 27.73 4.89 -6.85
CA ALA A 463 27.76 5.64 -5.60
C ALA A 463 28.37 4.80 -4.46
N PHE A 464 28.04 3.51 -4.39
CA PHE A 464 28.61 2.59 -3.41
C PHE A 464 30.12 2.43 -3.60
N LEU A 465 30.59 2.21 -4.83
CA LEU A 465 32.02 2.06 -5.13
C LEU A 465 32.82 3.33 -4.85
N THR A 466 32.30 4.50 -5.24
CA THR A 466 33.01 5.77 -5.07
C THR A 466 33.20 6.14 -3.59
N GLN A 467 32.21 5.87 -2.74
CA GLN A 467 32.32 6.18 -1.32
C GLN A 467 33.16 5.17 -0.51
N GLN A 468 33.46 3.99 -1.04
CA GLN A 468 34.44 3.08 -0.43
C GLN A 468 35.86 3.65 -0.47
N GLY A 469 36.17 4.49 -1.47
CA GLY A 469 37.47 5.16 -1.58
C GLY A 469 37.66 6.39 -0.67
N SER A 470 36.61 6.86 0.02
CA SER A 470 36.65 8.09 0.85
C SER A 470 36.54 7.81 2.35
N VAL A 471 36.87 6.60 2.81
CA VAL A 471 36.80 6.26 4.24
C VAL A 471 37.97 6.93 4.98
N ASN A 472 37.67 8.05 5.64
CA ASN A 472 38.49 8.55 6.75
C ASN A 472 38.17 7.66 7.97
N PRO A 473 39.16 7.00 8.62
CA PRO A 473 38.91 6.09 9.73
C PRO A 473 38.36 6.78 10.98
N ASP A 474 38.52 8.10 11.08
CA ASP A 474 37.83 8.91 12.07
C ASP A 474 36.52 9.41 11.46
N GLY A 475 35.39 8.97 12.03
CA GLY A 475 34.05 9.41 11.63
C GLY A 475 33.95 10.94 11.53
N PRO A 476 33.05 11.49 10.70
CA PRO A 476 33.03 12.93 10.45
C PRO A 476 32.89 13.68 11.78
N ALA A 477 33.92 14.46 12.12
CA ALA A 477 33.81 15.48 13.14
C ALA A 477 32.61 16.36 12.76
N LEU A 478 31.71 16.58 13.71
CA LEU A 478 30.59 17.50 13.56
C LEU A 478 31.16 18.90 13.38
N ASP A 479 31.38 19.29 12.13
CA ASP A 479 31.77 20.63 11.78
C ASP A 479 30.53 21.53 11.97
N ALA A 480 30.48 22.20 13.11
CA ALA A 480 29.31 22.91 13.62
C ALA A 480 28.93 24.17 12.81
N ASP A 481 29.68 24.49 11.74
CA ASP A 481 29.63 25.79 11.07
C ASP A 481 29.14 25.75 9.61
N ARG A 482 28.60 24.63 9.14
CA ARG A 482 27.83 24.62 7.88
C ARG A 482 26.43 25.16 8.16
N GLY A 483 26.28 26.47 7.92
CA GLY A 483 25.00 27.17 8.00
C GLY A 483 23.83 26.34 7.47
N LEU A 484 22.74 26.32 8.24
CA LEU A 484 21.51 25.58 8.00
C LEU A 484 21.12 25.61 6.51
N PHE A 485 21.47 24.54 5.79
CA PHE A 485 21.01 24.35 4.42
C PHE A 485 19.50 24.15 4.46
N ARG A 486 18.74 25.19 4.10
CA ARG A 486 17.31 25.07 3.78
C ARG A 486 17.22 24.51 2.36
N PRO A 487 16.76 23.26 2.17
CA PRO A 487 16.37 22.81 0.84
C PRO A 487 15.19 23.66 0.38
N PRO A 488 15.07 24.00 -0.91
CA PRO A 488 13.86 24.61 -1.43
C PRO A 488 12.66 23.69 -1.15
N ASP A 489 11.50 24.29 -0.86
CA ASP A 489 10.24 23.55 -0.78
C ASP A 489 10.00 22.85 -2.11
N ILE A 490 10.16 21.52 -2.13
CA ILE A 490 9.93 20.71 -3.32
C ILE A 490 8.41 20.55 -3.47
N PRO A 491 7.78 21.09 -4.52
CA PRO A 491 6.41 20.74 -4.84
C PRO A 491 6.41 19.26 -5.22
N ALA A 492 5.72 18.44 -4.43
CA ALA A 492 5.47 17.06 -4.83
C ALA A 492 4.68 17.10 -6.15
N GLY A 493 5.20 16.52 -7.23
CA GLY A 493 4.40 16.25 -8.43
C GLY A 493 3.19 15.40 -8.01
N LYS A 494 2.01 16.03 -8.03
CA LYS A 494 0.76 15.46 -7.52
C LYS A 494 0.06 14.67 -8.63
N GLU A 495 0.30 13.37 -8.70
CA GLU A 495 -0.79 12.46 -9.08
C GLU A 495 -1.50 12.04 -7.80
N GLU A 496 -2.58 12.76 -7.51
CA GLU A 496 -3.41 12.59 -6.32
C GLU A 496 -4.00 11.16 -6.29
N ASP A 497 -3.97 10.51 -5.12
CA ASP A 497 -4.61 9.20 -4.90
C ASP A 497 -6.11 9.44 -4.62
N LEU A 498 -6.75 10.20 -5.52
CA LEU A 498 -8.17 10.54 -5.48
C LEU A 498 -8.97 9.36 -6.00
N VAL A 499 -9.67 8.68 -5.10
CA VAL A 499 -10.84 7.91 -5.53
C VAL A 499 -11.90 8.92 -5.93
N PRO A 500 -12.28 9.01 -7.23
CA PRO A 500 -13.37 9.87 -7.61
C PRO A 500 -14.55 9.53 -6.71
N ASP A 501 -15.23 10.54 -6.17
CA ASP A 501 -16.56 10.28 -5.64
C ASP A 501 -17.32 9.49 -6.73
N PRO A 502 -17.96 8.35 -6.43
CA PRO A 502 -18.75 7.63 -7.44
C PRO A 502 -19.75 8.54 -8.17
N ASP A 503 -20.14 9.66 -7.54
CA ASP A 503 -20.99 10.70 -8.11
C ASP A 503 -20.24 11.90 -8.69
N ALA A 504 -18.92 12.02 -8.52
CA ALA A 504 -18.09 13.07 -9.13
C ALA A 504 -17.79 12.78 -10.61
N PRO A 505 -17.49 13.81 -11.40
CA PRO A 505 -17.09 13.62 -12.78
C PRO A 505 -15.75 12.89 -12.92
N LEU A 506 -15.60 12.11 -13.99
CA LEU A 506 -14.35 11.44 -14.30
C LEU A 506 -13.27 12.46 -14.69
N GLN A 507 -12.10 12.34 -14.07
CA GLN A 507 -10.88 13.05 -14.46
C GLN A 507 -10.21 12.27 -15.59
N VAL A 508 -10.11 12.85 -16.78
CA VAL A 508 -9.62 12.18 -17.99
C VAL A 508 -8.45 12.93 -18.60
N ARG A 509 -7.37 12.20 -18.87
CA ARG A 509 -6.20 12.68 -19.59
C ARG A 509 -6.09 11.92 -20.91
N PHE A 510 -5.93 12.66 -21.99
CA PHE A 510 -5.74 12.11 -23.33
C PHE A 510 -4.26 12.25 -23.68
N GLU A 511 -3.57 11.13 -23.87
CA GLU A 511 -2.13 11.06 -24.15
C GLU A 511 -1.89 10.31 -25.47
N GLY A 512 -0.77 10.60 -26.13
CA GLY A 512 -0.35 9.87 -27.34
C GLY A 512 -0.95 10.39 -28.65
N SER A 513 -0.55 9.75 -29.75
CA SER A 513 -0.96 10.11 -31.11
C SER A 513 -2.12 9.23 -31.60
N PRO A 514 -2.81 9.59 -32.70
CA PRO A 514 -3.83 8.72 -33.32
C PRO A 514 -3.35 7.29 -33.64
N GLU A 515 -2.04 7.11 -33.85
CA GLU A 515 -1.41 5.80 -34.11
C GLU A 515 -1.17 4.98 -32.83
N LYS A 516 -0.97 5.64 -31.69
CA LYS A 516 -0.79 5.03 -30.36
C LYS A 516 -1.66 5.76 -29.33
N PRO A 517 -3.00 5.63 -29.43
CA PRO A 517 -3.90 6.38 -28.58
C PRO A 517 -3.84 5.86 -27.15
N ILE A 518 -3.75 6.77 -26.18
CA ILE A 518 -3.78 6.49 -24.75
C ILE A 518 -4.82 7.43 -24.12
N VAL A 519 -5.72 6.86 -23.31
CA VAL A 519 -6.68 7.64 -22.53
C VAL A 519 -6.63 7.13 -21.10
N SER A 520 -6.15 7.99 -20.21
CA SER A 520 -5.96 7.69 -18.80
C SER A 520 -7.13 8.31 -18.03
N ILE A 521 -7.93 7.48 -17.36
CA ILE A 521 -8.97 7.95 -16.44
C ILE A 521 -8.38 7.88 -15.04
N VAL A 522 -8.10 9.05 -14.47
CA VAL A 522 -7.40 9.18 -13.19
C VAL A 522 -8.19 8.46 -12.11
N GLY A 523 -7.48 7.64 -11.32
CA GLY A 523 -8.09 6.88 -10.23
C GLY A 523 -9.07 5.79 -10.69
N LEU A 524 -9.09 5.41 -11.98
CA LEU A 524 -10.00 4.38 -12.50
C LEU A 524 -9.30 3.34 -13.38
N CYS A 525 -8.87 3.69 -14.59
CA CYS A 525 -8.21 2.77 -15.52
C CYS A 525 -7.54 3.50 -16.70
N ASN A 526 -6.57 2.84 -17.32
CA ASN A 526 -6.00 3.28 -18.60
C ASN A 526 -6.56 2.48 -19.77
N LEU A 527 -6.85 3.19 -20.86
CA LEU A 527 -7.24 2.65 -22.15
C LEU A 527 -6.08 2.87 -23.12
N SER A 528 -5.76 1.87 -23.93
CA SER A 528 -4.75 1.99 -24.98
C SER A 528 -5.20 1.32 -26.28
N GLY A 529 -4.63 1.76 -27.39
CA GLY A 529 -4.89 1.19 -28.72
C GLY A 529 -6.37 1.24 -29.10
N SER A 530 -6.94 0.09 -29.47
CA SER A 530 -8.34 0.01 -29.94
C SER A 530 -9.39 0.44 -28.90
N LEU A 531 -9.06 0.40 -27.61
CA LEU A 531 -9.95 0.86 -26.53
C LEU A 531 -9.95 2.38 -26.39
N ALA A 532 -8.79 3.01 -26.64
CA ALA A 532 -8.58 4.45 -26.55
C ALA A 532 -8.93 5.21 -27.83
N SER A 533 -9.00 4.53 -28.98
CA SER A 533 -9.15 5.18 -30.29
C SER A 533 -10.44 5.99 -30.44
N VAL A 534 -11.57 5.50 -29.92
CA VAL A 534 -12.86 6.20 -30.04
C VAL A 534 -12.96 7.40 -29.08
N PRO A 535 -12.62 7.27 -27.78
CA PRO A 535 -12.60 8.44 -26.91
C PRO A 535 -11.65 9.53 -27.42
N LEU A 536 -10.45 9.17 -27.90
CA LEU A 536 -9.50 10.15 -28.43
C LEU A 536 -10.05 10.89 -29.66
N ALA A 537 -10.70 10.18 -30.59
CA ALA A 537 -11.31 10.79 -31.78
C ALA A 537 -12.53 11.70 -31.51
N LEU A 538 -13.05 11.68 -30.28
CA LEU A 538 -14.14 12.54 -29.80
C LEU A 538 -13.63 13.71 -28.95
N LYS A 539 -12.33 13.77 -28.62
CA LYS A 539 -11.71 14.81 -27.79
C LYS A 539 -11.97 16.21 -28.38
N ASP A 540 -11.72 16.37 -29.67
CA ASP A 540 -11.83 17.67 -30.34
C ASP A 540 -13.27 18.17 -30.38
N ASP A 541 -14.26 17.29 -30.60
CA ASP A 541 -15.67 17.70 -30.60
C ASP A 541 -16.12 18.19 -29.21
N LEU A 542 -15.62 17.58 -28.13
CA LEU A 542 -15.88 18.00 -26.76
C LEU A 542 -15.23 19.37 -26.47
N LEU A 543 -14.00 19.58 -26.91
CA LEU A 543 -13.28 20.85 -26.73
C LEU A 543 -13.95 21.99 -27.51
N ASP A 544 -14.37 21.73 -28.76
CA ASP A 544 -15.11 22.68 -29.60
C ASP A 544 -16.45 23.08 -28.97
N ASP A 545 -17.19 22.11 -28.41
CA ASP A 545 -18.48 22.41 -27.78
C ASP A 545 -18.32 23.23 -26.50
N ARG A 546 -17.23 23.00 -25.74
CA ARG A 546 -16.87 23.78 -24.56
C ARG A 546 -16.45 25.21 -24.91
N SER A 547 -15.56 25.37 -25.89
CA SER A 547 -15.08 26.69 -26.33
C SER A 547 -16.19 27.54 -26.93
N SER A 548 -17.19 26.90 -27.55
CA SER A 548 -18.39 27.55 -28.09
C SER A 548 -19.43 27.92 -27.04
N GLY A 549 -19.20 27.61 -25.75
CA GLY A 549 -20.13 27.91 -24.65
C GLY A 549 -21.45 27.12 -24.70
N ARG A 550 -21.50 25.98 -25.40
CA ARG A 550 -22.73 25.17 -25.48
C ARG A 550 -23.05 24.54 -24.12
N PRO A 551 -24.33 24.57 -23.67
CA PRO A 551 -24.76 23.84 -22.48
C PRO A 551 -24.41 22.36 -22.55
N ARG A 552 -24.01 21.74 -21.42
CA ARG A 552 -23.56 20.34 -21.36
C ARG A 552 -24.59 19.34 -21.90
N CYS A 553 -25.88 19.61 -21.73
CA CYS A 553 -26.96 18.79 -22.29
C CYS A 553 -26.95 18.76 -23.83
N ASP A 554 -26.50 19.84 -24.47
CA ASP A 554 -26.57 20.09 -25.92
C ASP A 554 -25.27 19.75 -26.67
N HIS A 555 -24.26 19.21 -25.98
CA HIS A 555 -23.03 18.72 -26.63
C HIS A 555 -23.34 17.69 -27.72
N ARG A 556 -22.71 17.86 -28.88
CA ARG A 556 -23.03 17.17 -30.13
C ARG A 556 -22.77 15.66 -30.00
N PHE A 557 -23.63 14.88 -30.65
CA PHE A 557 -23.37 13.46 -30.89
C PHE A 557 -22.80 13.27 -32.29
N ILE A 558 -21.73 12.51 -32.40
CA ILE A 558 -21.07 12.20 -33.67
C ILE A 558 -21.59 10.88 -34.19
N ALA A 559 -22.16 10.89 -35.40
CA ALA A 559 -22.73 9.71 -36.02
C ALA A 559 -21.69 8.60 -36.20
N SER A 560 -22.07 7.33 -36.00
CA SER A 560 -21.12 6.21 -36.09
C SER A 560 -20.47 6.06 -37.47
N GLY A 561 -21.12 6.57 -38.53
CA GLY A 561 -20.53 6.60 -39.88
C GLY A 561 -19.42 7.64 -40.01
N GLU A 562 -19.53 8.76 -39.29
CA GLU A 562 -18.50 9.79 -39.25
C GLU A 562 -17.27 9.31 -38.48
N LEU A 563 -17.47 8.72 -37.29
CA LEU A 563 -16.38 8.10 -36.51
C LEU A 563 -15.70 6.96 -37.28
N ALA A 564 -16.46 6.21 -38.08
CA ALA A 564 -15.89 5.17 -38.93
C ALA A 564 -14.95 5.74 -40.00
N ARG A 565 -15.27 6.91 -40.59
CA ARG A 565 -14.38 7.62 -41.52
C ARG A 565 -13.12 8.13 -40.82
N ARG A 566 -13.27 8.80 -39.67
CA ARG A 566 -12.13 9.36 -38.91
C ARG A 566 -11.10 8.31 -38.47
N LEU A 567 -11.56 7.09 -38.18
CA LEU A 567 -10.72 5.99 -37.70
C LEU A 567 -10.44 4.91 -38.76
N THR A 568 -10.68 5.20 -40.03
CA THR A 568 -10.48 4.28 -41.18
C THR A 568 -11.03 2.88 -40.88
N SER A 569 -12.27 2.83 -40.41
CA SER A 569 -12.94 1.63 -39.86
C SER A 569 -14.39 1.54 -40.37
N ASN A 570 -15.16 0.55 -39.93
CA ASN A 570 -16.58 0.43 -40.26
C ASN A 570 -17.49 0.63 -39.02
N LYS A 571 -18.79 0.90 -39.25
CA LYS A 571 -19.77 1.16 -38.18
C LYS A 571 -19.86 0.03 -37.14
N LYS A 572 -19.70 -1.24 -37.56
CA LYS A 572 -19.74 -2.41 -36.66
C LYS A 572 -18.52 -2.42 -35.73
N THR A 573 -17.34 -2.13 -36.26
CA THR A 573 -16.09 -2.01 -35.48
C THR A 573 -16.17 -0.88 -34.46
N ILE A 574 -16.73 0.28 -34.83
CA ILE A 574 -16.93 1.39 -33.88
C ILE A 574 -17.83 0.97 -32.71
N ARG A 575 -18.97 0.33 -32.98
CA ARG A 575 -19.87 -0.19 -31.94
C ARG A 575 -19.17 -1.16 -30.98
N GLN A 576 -18.35 -2.07 -31.52
CA GLN A 576 -17.59 -3.03 -30.71
C GLN A 576 -16.51 -2.36 -29.86
N ARG A 577 -15.78 -1.37 -30.40
CA ARG A 577 -14.77 -0.60 -29.65
C ARG A 577 -15.42 0.20 -28.51
N VAL A 578 -16.55 0.87 -28.77
CA VAL A 578 -17.30 1.58 -27.73
C VAL A 578 -17.77 0.63 -26.64
N LYS A 579 -18.33 -0.53 -26.99
CA LYS A 579 -18.76 -1.54 -26.02
C LYS A 579 -17.59 -1.98 -25.14
N ARG A 580 -16.47 -2.40 -25.73
CA ARG A 580 -15.28 -2.85 -24.99
C ARG A 580 -14.68 -1.74 -24.11
N CYS A 581 -14.68 -0.49 -24.60
CA CYS A 581 -14.27 0.67 -23.83
C CYS A 581 -15.15 0.84 -22.58
N ARG A 582 -16.49 0.83 -22.74
CA ARG A 582 -17.43 0.94 -21.62
C ARG A 582 -17.28 -0.22 -20.64
N ASP A 583 -17.18 -1.45 -21.14
CA ASP A 583 -17.00 -2.64 -20.30
C ASP A 583 -15.72 -2.53 -19.46
N LYS A 584 -14.62 -2.01 -20.04
CA LYS A 584 -13.35 -1.79 -19.33
C LYS A 584 -13.45 -0.69 -18.27
N VAL A 585 -14.10 0.43 -18.60
CA VAL A 585 -14.30 1.56 -17.67
C VAL A 585 -15.24 1.14 -16.52
N ALA A 586 -16.33 0.43 -16.82
CA ALA A 586 -17.25 -0.11 -15.82
C ALA A 586 -16.60 -1.18 -14.95
N ALA A 587 -15.72 -2.03 -15.51
CA ALA A 587 -14.92 -2.96 -14.72
C ALA A 587 -13.99 -2.22 -13.75
N GLY A 588 -13.27 -1.19 -14.21
CA GLY A 588 -12.45 -0.36 -13.32
C GLY A 588 -13.28 0.30 -12.21
N PHE A 589 -14.49 0.76 -12.53
CA PHE A 589 -15.41 1.32 -11.54
C PHE A 589 -15.86 0.29 -10.51
N ARG A 590 -16.29 -0.90 -10.95
CA ARG A 590 -16.61 -2.02 -10.06
C ARG A 590 -15.43 -2.42 -9.19
N ASP A 591 -14.24 -2.52 -9.78
CA ASP A 591 -13.03 -2.92 -9.07
C ASP A 591 -12.73 -1.96 -7.91
N ILE A 592 -13.00 -0.66 -8.08
CA ILE A 592 -12.72 0.37 -7.09
C ILE A 592 -13.86 0.57 -6.09
N HIS A 593 -15.11 0.60 -6.56
CA HIS A 593 -16.28 0.95 -5.76
C HIS A 593 -17.09 -0.25 -5.26
N SER A 594 -16.79 -1.46 -5.73
CA SER A 594 -17.54 -2.70 -5.43
C SER A 594 -19.03 -2.62 -5.79
N MET A 595 -19.38 -1.79 -6.77
CA MET A 595 -20.74 -1.62 -7.29
C MET A 595 -20.70 -1.26 -8.78
N ASP A 596 -21.79 -1.53 -9.50
CA ASP A 596 -21.95 -1.13 -10.89
C ASP A 596 -22.17 0.37 -11.04
N PRO A 597 -21.63 1.02 -12.08
CA PRO A 597 -21.95 2.41 -12.36
C PRO A 597 -23.41 2.54 -12.78
N ASN A 598 -24.07 3.61 -12.31
CA ASN A 598 -25.48 3.90 -12.64
C ASN A 598 -25.68 4.42 -14.08
N ARG A 599 -24.59 4.71 -14.81
CA ARG A 599 -24.59 5.25 -16.18
C ARG A 599 -23.31 4.88 -16.94
N ASP A 600 -23.32 5.11 -18.27
CA ASP A 600 -22.12 5.02 -19.10
C ASP A 600 -21.14 6.18 -18.78
N LEU A 601 -20.01 5.90 -18.09
CA LEU A 601 -19.16 6.93 -17.46
C LEU A 601 -18.29 7.79 -18.41
N LEU A 602 -17.80 7.23 -19.53
CA LEU A 602 -16.85 7.94 -20.43
C LEU A 602 -17.46 8.31 -21.79
N ILE A 603 -18.16 7.36 -22.42
CA ILE A 603 -18.78 7.53 -23.74
C ILE A 603 -20.27 7.38 -23.60
N GLN A 604 -21.03 8.44 -23.83
CA GLN A 604 -22.48 8.41 -23.93
C GLN A 604 -22.91 8.08 -25.37
N GLY A 605 -24.04 7.39 -25.50
CA GLY A 605 -24.56 6.95 -26.79
C GLY A 605 -26.06 7.17 -26.86
N LYS A 606 -26.54 7.63 -28.02
CA LYS A 606 -27.97 7.80 -28.28
C LYS A 606 -28.34 7.18 -29.61
N THR A 607 -29.38 6.34 -29.58
CA THR A 607 -29.91 5.67 -30.77
C THR A 607 -30.14 6.68 -31.89
N ASN A 608 -29.64 6.38 -33.09
CA ASN A 608 -29.70 7.23 -34.30
C ASN A 608 -28.97 8.58 -34.26
N ARG A 609 -28.35 9.00 -33.13
CA ARG A 609 -27.52 10.22 -33.06
C ARG A 609 -26.02 9.94 -32.97
N GLY A 610 -25.63 8.76 -32.49
CA GLY A 610 -24.23 8.34 -32.42
C GLY A 610 -23.64 8.41 -31.01
N TYR A 611 -22.38 8.84 -30.90
CA TYR A 611 -21.61 8.82 -29.65
C TYR A 611 -21.03 10.20 -29.32
N ARG A 612 -20.84 10.47 -28.03
CA ARG A 612 -20.09 11.63 -27.52
C ARG A 612 -19.33 11.25 -26.26
N LEU A 613 -18.32 12.03 -25.89
CA LEU A 613 -17.74 11.95 -24.54
C LEU A 613 -18.76 12.45 -23.52
N ASP A 614 -18.74 11.92 -22.30
CA ASP A 614 -19.57 12.43 -21.22
C ASP A 614 -19.24 13.92 -20.98
N PRO A 615 -20.21 14.85 -21.14
CA PRO A 615 -19.96 16.29 -20.98
C PRO A 615 -19.45 16.70 -19.60
N GLU A 616 -19.73 15.87 -18.58
CA GLU A 616 -19.35 16.12 -17.19
C GLU A 616 -17.85 15.90 -16.95
N ILE A 617 -17.14 15.09 -17.76
CA ILE A 617 -15.74 14.74 -17.48
C ILE A 617 -14.83 15.97 -17.32
N GLU A 618 -13.86 15.90 -16.42
CA GLU A 618 -12.88 16.96 -16.26
C GLU A 618 -11.60 16.59 -17.00
N LEU A 619 -11.09 17.50 -17.82
CA LEU A 619 -9.87 17.27 -18.61
C LEU A 619 -8.68 17.81 -17.81
N GLN A 620 -7.70 16.96 -17.53
CA GLN A 620 -6.42 17.42 -16.97
C GLN A 620 -5.55 18.01 -18.10
N SER A 621 -4.95 19.17 -17.86
CA SER A 621 -4.10 19.88 -18.82
C SER A 621 -2.84 19.08 -19.19
N GLU A 622 -2.45 19.13 -20.46
CA GLU A 622 -1.13 18.72 -20.95
C GLU A 622 -0.11 19.80 -20.54
N GLY A 623 0.31 19.82 -19.27
CA GLY A 623 1.28 20.82 -18.81
C GLY A 623 1.32 20.96 -17.30
N ASP A 624 2.11 20.11 -16.64
CA ASP A 624 2.76 20.40 -15.35
C ASP A 624 4.06 19.58 -15.19
N SER A 625 4.73 19.31 -16.33
CA SER A 625 6.01 18.58 -16.37
C SER A 625 6.96 19.12 -17.45
N ALA A 626 6.86 20.41 -17.79
CA ALA A 626 7.86 21.12 -18.57
C ALA A 626 8.39 22.26 -17.72
N GLY A 627 9.64 22.15 -17.28
CA GLY A 627 10.31 23.19 -16.51
C GLY A 627 10.30 24.52 -17.27
N GLU A 628 9.91 25.58 -16.57
CA GLU A 628 10.18 26.94 -17.00
C GLU A 628 11.71 27.14 -17.01
N LEU A 629 12.31 26.99 -18.19
CA LEU A 629 13.48 27.76 -18.58
C LEU A 629 13.01 29.20 -18.76
N GLY A 630 13.09 29.99 -17.69
CA GLY A 630 12.86 31.43 -17.69
C GLY A 630 14.12 32.13 -17.19
N GLU A 631 14.72 32.92 -18.07
CA GLU A 631 15.88 33.77 -17.83
C GLU A 631 15.69 34.71 -16.62
N ILE A 632 16.64 34.70 -15.69
CA ILE A 632 17.42 35.80 -15.07
C ILE A 632 18.06 35.29 -13.77
#